data_AF-A0A9D1C4E5-F1
#
_entry.id   AF-A0A9D1C4E5-F1
#
_cell.length_a   1.000
_cell.length_b   1.000
_cell.length_c   1.000
_cell.angle_alpha   90.00
_cell.angle_beta   90.00
_cell.angle_gamma   90.00
#
_symmetry.space_group_name_H-M   'P 1'
#
loop_
_entity.id
_entity.type
_entity.pdbx_description
1 polymer ?
#
loop_
_entity_poly.entity_id
_entity_poly.type
_entity_poly.pdbx_seq_one_letter_code
_entity_poly.pdbx_strand_id
1 'polypeptide(L)' 'MAKKTVKKTTKRRVKKNVGHGQAHIQSSFNNTIVTLTDAQGNAISWASAGGLGFRGSRKSTPYAAQMAA' A
#
# COMPACT_ATOMS: atom_id res chain seq x y z
N MET A 1 -18.62 16.07 29.15
CA MET A 1 -18.00 16.81 28.02
C MET A 1 -17.60 15.82 26.93
N ALA A 2 -18.34 15.74 25.83
CA ALA A 2 -18.09 14.79 24.76
C ALA A 2 -16.97 15.29 23.83
N LYS A 3 -15.91 14.49 23.67
CA LYS A 3 -14.75 14.82 22.84
C LYS A 3 -15.12 14.76 21.35
N LYS A 4 -15.28 15.93 20.73
CA LYS A 4 -15.61 16.08 19.30
C LYS A 4 -14.44 15.53 18.46
N THR A 5 -14.60 14.32 17.93
CA THR A 5 -13.61 13.72 17.02
C THR A 5 -13.62 14.47 15.70
N VAL A 6 -12.61 15.31 15.49
CA VAL A 6 -12.38 16.00 14.22
C VAL A 6 -12.08 14.93 13.16
N LYS A 7 -13.05 14.67 12.27
CA LYS A 7 -12.83 13.86 11.07
C LYS A 7 -11.80 14.57 10.20
N LYS A 8 -10.54 14.11 10.27
CA LYS A 8 -9.45 14.57 9.41
C LYS A 8 -9.82 14.19 7.97
N THR A 9 -10.34 15.15 7.21
CA THR A 9 -10.62 14.99 5.78
C THR A 9 -9.31 14.69 5.07
N THR A 10 -9.08 13.42 4.74
CA THR A 10 -7.91 13.00 3.99
C THR A 10 -7.96 13.72 2.65
N LYS A 11 -6.96 14.57 2.37
CA LYS A 11 -6.84 15.25 1.06
C LYS A 11 -6.99 14.19 -0.03
N ARG A 12 -7.95 14.39 -0.94
CA ARG A 12 -8.11 13.54 -2.14
C ARG A 12 -6.73 13.47 -2.81
N ARG A 13 -6.14 12.28 -2.86
CA ARG A 13 -4.90 12.06 -3.61
C ARG A 13 -5.19 12.47 -5.05
N VAL A 14 -4.49 13.48 -5.52
CA VAL A 14 -4.52 13.87 -6.92
C VAL A 14 -4.05 12.65 -7.70
N LYS A 15 -4.94 12.03 -8.48
CA LYS A 15 -4.57 10.98 -9.42
C LYS A 15 -3.70 11.65 -10.48
N LYS A 16 -2.38 11.59 -10.30
CA LYS A 16 -1.46 11.86 -11.40
C LYS A 16 -1.60 10.69 -12.36
N ASN A 17 -2.05 10.96 -13.59
CA ASN A 17 -2.07 9.96 -14.64
C ASN A 17 -0.64 9.84 -15.16
N VAL A 18 0.07 8.82 -14.73
CA VAL A 18 1.45 8.56 -15.14
C VAL A 18 1.43 7.38 -16.11
N GLY A 19 1.80 7.63 -17.36
CA GLY A 19 1.71 6.63 -18.44
C GLY A 19 2.72 5.49 -18.32
N HIS A 20 3.88 5.76 -17.71
CA HIS A 20 4.94 4.78 -17.46
C HIS A 20 5.56 5.00 -16.09
N GLY A 21 5.78 3.90 -15.37
CA GLY A 21 6.32 3.90 -14.01
C GLY A 21 7.06 2.60 -13.72
N GLN A 22 7.49 2.44 -12.46
CA GLN A 22 8.18 1.25 -11.97
C GLN A 22 7.36 0.61 -10.85
N ALA A 23 7.42 -0.72 -10.77
CA ALA A 23 6.84 -1.47 -9.67
C ALA A 23 7.98 -2.02 -8.80
N HIS A 24 8.01 -1.60 -7.54
CA HIS A 24 8.94 -2.11 -6.54
C HIS A 24 8.23 -3.12 -5.65
N ILE A 25 8.69 -4.36 -5.68
CA ILE A 25 8.16 -5.45 -4.86
C ILE A 25 9.19 -5.81 -3.80
N GLN A 26 8.88 -5.53 -2.54
CA GLN A 26 9.67 -5.96 -1.40
C GLN A 26 9.01 -7.20 -0.80
N SER A 27 9.55 -8.37 -1.10
CA SER A 27 9.14 -9.65 -0.52
C SER A 27 10.08 -10.02 0.62
N SER A 28 9.53 -10.18 1.82
CA SER A 28 10.25 -10.66 3.00
C SER A 28 9.52 -11.86 3.59
N PHE A 29 10.19 -12.60 4.48
CA PHE A 29 9.59 -13.75 5.17
C PHE A 29 8.34 -13.41 6.00
N ASN A 30 8.09 -12.13 6.30
CA ASN A 30 7.03 -11.70 7.21
C ASN A 30 5.97 -10.81 6.55
N ASN A 31 6.22 -10.33 5.33
CA ASN A 31 5.34 -9.42 4.60
C ASN A 31 5.79 -9.24 3.14
N THR A 32 4.83 -9.00 2.26
CA THR A 32 5.05 -8.53 0.89
C THR A 32 4.48 -7.13 0.75
N ILE A 33 5.30 -6.19 0.27
CA ILE A 33 4.92 -4.80 0.02
C ILE A 33 5.14 -4.51 -1.47
N VAL A 34 4.10 -3.99 -2.12
CA VAL A 34 4.13 -3.60 -3.53
C VAL A 34 3.97 -2.09 -3.58
N THR A 35 4.93 -1.40 -4.19
CA THR A 35 4.92 0.05 -4.35
C THR A 35 5.01 0.40 -5.82
N LEU A 36 4.05 1.18 -6.31
CA LEU A 36 4.07 1.74 -7.65
C LEU A 36 4.63 3.15 -7.61
N THR A 37 5.65 3.40 -8.42
CA THR A 37 6.35 4.67 -8.53
C THR A 37 6.32 5.21 -9.95
N ASP A 38 6.45 6.53 -10.07
CA ASP A 38 6.73 7.19 -11.33
C ASP A 38 8.18 6.90 -11.78
N ALA A 39 8.51 7.18 -13.04
CA ALA A 39 9.89 7.08 -13.55
C ALA A 39 10.91 7.94 -12.75
N GLN A 40 10.43 8.93 -12.00
CA GLN A 40 11.23 9.78 -11.11
C GLN A 40 11.38 9.22 -9.68
N GLY A 41 10.79 8.06 -9.37
CA GLY A 41 10.82 7.44 -8.04
C GLY A 41 9.75 7.95 -7.07
N ASN A 42 8.82 8.80 -7.52
CA ASN A 42 7.73 9.28 -6.68
C ASN A 42 6.68 8.18 -6.48
N ALA A 43 6.40 7.82 -5.23
CA ALA A 43 5.40 6.79 -4.91
C ALA A 43 3.97 7.29 -5.18
N ILE A 44 3.27 6.62 -6.11
CA ILE A 44 1.87 6.89 -6.44
C ILE A 44 0.96 6.19 -5.43
N SER A 45 1.22 4.90 -5.23
CA SER A 45 0.43 4.02 -4.38
C SER A 45 1.25 2.85 -3.90
N TRP A 46 0.89 2.33 -2.73
CA TRP A 46 1.49 1.13 -2.18
C TRP A 46 0.42 0.29 -1.53
N ALA A 47 0.64 -1.02 -1.55
CA ALA A 47 -0.18 -2.02 -0.90
C ALA A 47 0.74 -3.02 -0.20
N SER A 48 0.20 -3.70 0.81
CA SER A 48 0.94 -4.76 1.49
C SER A 48 -0.01 -5.82 2.00
N ALA A 49 0.50 -7.05 2.17
CA ALA A 49 -0.27 -8.13 2.76
C ALA A 49 -0.81 -7.75 4.15
N GLY A 50 -0.01 -7.06 4.97
CA GLY A 50 -0.48 -6.53 6.26
C GLY A 50 -1.58 -5.46 6.14
N GLY A 51 -1.48 -4.56 5.16
CA GLY A 51 -2.47 -3.50 4.91
C GLY A 51 -3.83 -4.03 4.43
N LEU A 52 -3.85 -5.20 3.81
CA LEU A 52 -5.08 -5.89 3.36
C LEU A 52 -5.80 -6.67 4.47
N GLY A 53 -5.26 -6.64 5.70
CA GLY A 53 -5.87 -7.31 6.84
C GLY A 53 -5.37 -8.73 7.10
N PHE A 54 -4.39 -9.22 6.35
CA PHE A 54 -3.67 -10.44 6.72
C PHE A 54 -2.85 -10.18 8.00
N ARG A 55 -2.97 -11.08 8.99
CA ARG A 55 -2.31 -10.97 10.29
C ARG A 55 -1.46 -12.20 10.58
N GLY A 56 -0.44 -12.01 11.42
CA GLY A 56 0.47 -13.09 11.84
C GLY A 56 1.17 -13.77 10.66
N SER A 57 1.28 -15.08 10.72
CA SER A 57 1.88 -15.94 9.68
C SER A 57 1.16 -15.91 8.34
N ARG A 58 -0.08 -15.41 8.27
CA ARG A 58 -0.82 -15.33 7.00
C ARG A 58 -0.24 -14.27 6.05
N LYS A 59 0.49 -13.28 6.58
CA LYS A 59 1.11 -12.19 5.80
C LYS A 59 2.23 -12.65 4.87
N SER A 60 2.85 -13.80 5.15
CA SER A 60 3.96 -14.34 4.38
C SER A 60 3.53 -15.40 3.36
N THR A 61 2.23 -15.66 3.27
CA THR A 61 1.70 -16.64 2.31
C THR A 61 1.75 -16.07 0.89
N PRO A 62 1.98 -16.93 -0.13
CA PRO A 62 1.95 -16.50 -1.53
C PRO A 62 0.58 -15.93 -1.91
N TYR A 63 -0.49 -16.43 -1.30
CA TYR A 63 -1.85 -15.90 -1.50
C TYR A 63 -1.98 -14.44 -1.03
N ALA A 64 -1.44 -14.12 0.15
CA ALA A 64 -1.47 -12.74 0.64
C ALA A 64 -0.59 -11.81 -0.21
N ALA A 65 0.52 -12.31 -0.76
CA ALA A 65 1.36 -11.57 -1.70
C ALA A 65 0.62 -11.28 -3.02
N GLN A 66 -0.10 -12.27 -3.56
CA GLN A 66 -0.92 -12.09 -4.76
C GLN A 66 -2.03 -11.07 -4.55
N MET A 67 -2.68 -11.07 -3.39
CA MET A 67 -3.71 -10.08 -3.08
C MET A 67 -3.16 -8.66 -2.89
N ALA A 68 -1.87 -8.53 -2.55
CA ALA A 68 -1.17 -7.26 -2.36
C ALA A 68 -0.60 -6.65 -3.65
N ALA A 69 -0.48 -7.45 -4.71
CA ALA A 69 -0.03 -7.02 -6.03
C ALA A 69 -1.21 -6.58 -6.90
#